data_AF-A0A815YCD8-F1
#
_entry.id   AF-A0A815YCD8-F1
#
_cell.length_a   1.000
_cell.length_b   1.000
_cell.length_c   1.000
_cell.angle_alpha   90.00
_cell.angle_beta   90.00
_cell.angle_gamma   90.00
#
_symmetry.space_group_name_H-M   'P 1'
#
loop_
_entity.id
_entity.type
_entity.pdbx_description
1 polymer ?
#
loop_
_entity_poly.entity_id
_entity_poly.type
_entity_poly.pdbx_seq_one_letter_code
_entity_poly.pdbx_strand_id
1 'polypeptide(L)'
;MNNNDEAIDDDNDDEEMLTEMMSSQMYLTPLYVLKHFEKIWTNEKEVLTIYLAALRSPQHSITHVHNNPISLFFFEVLPGLPSKFRPSRTSLTNTLRGATNEEQLNNLWLKMQITVNSIFDSSLDNRSGTRVAKGIRQGIEKKEGLFRMHMMGKRVNYAGRSVISPDPFIAIYEVGIPGNVHPGANFVELDDGTIRRLLPNNL
;
A
#
# COMPACT_ATOMS: atom_id res chain seq x y z
N MET A 1 20.72 46.90 50.79
CA MET A 1 20.64 45.76 49.87
C MET A 1 19.22 45.23 49.88
N ASN A 2 18.44 45.50 48.85
CA ASN A 2 17.23 44.73 48.57
C ASN A 2 16.98 44.85 47.06
N ASN A 3 17.55 43.91 46.31
CA ASN A 3 17.26 43.76 44.90
C ASN A 3 16.08 42.78 44.81
N ASN A 4 14.93 43.29 44.38
CA ASN A 4 13.86 42.47 43.87
C ASN A 4 14.27 42.03 42.47
N ASP A 5 14.56 40.75 42.29
CA ASP A 5 14.60 40.12 40.98
C ASP A 5 13.14 39.84 40.56
N GLU A 6 12.54 40.75 39.81
CA GLU A 6 11.38 40.45 38.98
C GLU A 6 11.88 39.60 37.79
N ALA A 7 11.75 38.27 37.92
CA ALA A 7 11.88 37.37 36.79
C ALA A 7 10.67 37.58 35.89
N ILE A 8 10.95 37.93 34.64
CA ILE A 8 10.02 38.22 33.56
C ILE A 8 9.29 36.92 33.17
N ASP A 9 7.97 36.91 33.29
CA ASP A 9 7.03 35.90 32.78
C ASP A 9 6.91 35.98 31.22
N ASP A 10 8.02 35.86 30.48
CA ASP A 10 8.03 36.01 29.00
C ASP A 10 7.79 34.68 28.25
N ASP A 11 7.79 33.53 28.92
CA ASP A 11 7.67 32.21 28.28
C ASP A 11 6.21 31.71 28.15
N ASN A 12 5.24 32.36 28.81
CA ASN A 12 3.82 31.95 28.76
C ASN A 12 3.08 32.50 27.53
N ASP A 13 3.45 33.67 27.03
CA ASP A 13 2.74 34.34 25.93
C ASP A 13 2.91 33.59 24.59
N ASP A 14 4.06 32.95 24.37
CA ASP A 14 4.33 32.15 23.16
C ASP A 14 3.58 30.81 23.17
N GLU A 15 3.45 30.14 24.32
CA GLU A 15 2.61 28.93 24.45
C GLU A 15 1.12 29.26 24.34
N GLU A 16 0.68 30.38 24.91
CA GLU A 16 -0.70 30.87 24.82
C GLU A 16 -1.06 31.28 23.38
N MET A 17 -0.14 31.95 22.67
CA MET A 17 -0.30 32.29 21.25
C MET A 17 -0.32 31.05 20.35
N LEU A 18 0.52 30.04 20.61
CA LEU A 18 0.47 28.76 19.91
C LEU A 18 -0.83 28.01 20.17
N THR A 19 -1.36 28.04 21.40
CA THR A 19 -2.66 27.44 21.72
C THR A 19 -3.81 28.21 21.10
N GLU A 20 -3.75 29.53 21.00
CA GLU A 20 -4.74 30.37 20.32
C GLU A 20 -4.73 30.13 18.80
N MET A 21 -3.54 30.06 18.20
CA MET A 21 -3.32 29.70 16.78
C MET A 21 -3.80 28.28 16.47
N MET A 22 -3.60 27.33 17.39
CA MET A 22 -4.14 25.97 17.27
C MET A 22 -5.66 25.93 17.51
N SER A 23 -6.21 26.78 18.37
CA SER A 23 -7.66 26.86 18.62
C SER A 23 -8.42 27.42 17.41
N SER A 24 -7.77 28.26 16.60
CA SER A 24 -8.32 28.81 15.35
C SER A 24 -8.15 27.86 14.15
N GLN A 25 -7.59 26.66 14.33
CA GLN A 25 -7.49 25.68 13.26
C GLN A 25 -8.86 25.12 12.91
N MET A 26 -9.44 25.65 11.84
CA MET A 26 -10.69 25.16 11.28
C MET A 26 -10.45 23.88 10.48
N TYR A 27 -11.14 22.79 10.84
CA TYR A 27 -11.12 21.57 10.07
C TYR A 27 -11.80 21.76 8.72
N LEU A 28 -11.08 21.46 7.64
CA LEU A 28 -11.60 21.54 6.30
C LEU A 28 -12.15 20.19 5.83
N THR A 29 -13.43 20.15 5.46
CA THR A 29 -14.01 18.91 4.93
C THR A 29 -13.47 18.61 3.54
N PRO A 30 -13.23 17.34 3.17
CA PRO A 30 -12.70 16.99 1.85
C PRO A 30 -13.58 17.45 0.68
N LEU A 31 -14.90 17.59 0.89
CA LEU A 31 -15.79 18.17 -0.11
C LEU A 31 -15.50 19.66 -0.37
N TYR A 32 -15.18 20.41 0.68
CA TYR A 32 -14.81 21.81 0.55
C TYR A 32 -13.42 21.96 -0.09
N VAL A 33 -12.48 21.09 0.25
CA VAL A 33 -11.17 21.00 -0.44
C VAL A 33 -11.38 20.72 -1.93
N LEU A 34 -12.23 19.74 -2.28
CA LEU A 34 -12.54 19.40 -3.66
C LEU A 34 -13.02 20.64 -4.41
N LYS A 35 -14.01 21.37 -3.89
CA LYS A 35 -14.53 22.61 -4.50
C LYS A 35 -13.43 23.65 -4.77
N HIS A 36 -12.50 23.82 -3.83
CA HIS A 36 -11.35 24.71 -4.03
C HIS A 36 -10.44 24.23 -5.14
N PHE A 37 -10.14 22.93 -5.17
CA PHE A 37 -9.35 22.36 -6.25
C PHE A 37 -10.05 22.52 -7.61
N GLU A 38 -11.38 22.37 -7.69
CA GLU A 38 -12.12 22.65 -8.94
C GLU A 38 -11.95 24.10 -9.39
N LYS A 39 -11.98 25.04 -8.44
CA LYS A 39 -11.76 26.46 -8.73
C LYS A 39 -10.33 26.74 -9.22
N ILE A 40 -9.34 26.07 -8.63
CA ILE A 40 -7.95 26.16 -9.10
C ILE A 40 -7.84 25.56 -10.50
N TRP A 41 -8.48 24.42 -10.77
CA TRP A 41 -8.50 23.81 -12.11
C TRP A 41 -9.06 24.76 -13.16
N THR A 42 -10.18 25.41 -12.88
CA THR A 42 -10.79 26.34 -13.83
C THR A 42 -9.89 27.51 -14.16
N ASN A 43 -9.07 27.96 -13.20
CA ASN A 43 -8.20 29.12 -13.36
C ASN A 43 -6.84 28.77 -13.98
N GLU A 44 -6.25 27.64 -13.59
CA GLU A 44 -4.83 27.33 -13.87
C GLU A 44 -4.61 25.96 -14.54
N LYS A 45 -5.60 25.47 -15.30
CA LYS A 45 -5.53 24.16 -15.98
C LYS A 45 -4.24 23.94 -16.78
N GLU A 46 -3.72 24.97 -17.44
CA GLU A 46 -2.55 24.85 -18.33
C GLU A 46 -1.29 24.53 -17.54
N VAL A 47 -1.07 25.25 -16.44
CA VAL A 47 0.08 25.04 -15.54
C VAL A 47 -0.03 23.68 -14.86
N LEU A 48 -1.22 23.35 -14.33
CA LEU A 48 -1.45 22.07 -13.65
C LEU A 48 -1.26 20.87 -14.58
N THR A 49 -1.63 20.99 -15.85
CA THR A 49 -1.44 19.92 -16.84
C THR A 49 0.04 19.70 -17.17
N ILE A 50 0.86 20.77 -17.14
CA ILE A 50 2.31 20.67 -17.33
C ILE A 50 2.95 20.01 -16.12
N TYR A 51 2.60 20.44 -14.91
CA TYR A 51 3.18 19.92 -13.67
C TYR A 51 2.77 18.47 -13.42
N LEU A 52 1.50 18.15 -13.65
CA LEU A 52 0.95 16.81 -13.46
C LEU A 52 0.43 16.28 -14.79
N ALA A 53 1.35 15.69 -15.57
CA ALA A 53 1.04 15.10 -16.86
C ALA A 53 -0.08 14.03 -16.80
N ALA A 54 -0.34 13.44 -15.64
CA ALA A 54 -1.45 12.52 -15.41
C ALA A 54 -2.85 13.17 -15.55
N LEU A 55 -2.96 14.50 -15.41
CA LEU A 55 -4.20 15.25 -15.64
C LEU A 55 -4.42 15.60 -17.11
N ARG A 56 -3.42 15.36 -17.98
CA ARG A 56 -3.56 15.52 -19.42
C ARG A 56 -4.46 14.40 -19.94
N SER A 57 -5.70 14.74 -20.27
CA SER A 57 -6.63 13.78 -20.87
C SER A 57 -5.99 13.15 -22.12
N PRO A 58 -5.73 11.84 -22.16
CA PRO A 58 -5.29 11.20 -23.38
C PRO A 58 -6.42 11.31 -24.40
N GLN A 59 -6.12 11.74 -25.62
CA GLN A 59 -7.09 11.96 -26.71
C GLN A 59 -7.88 10.68 -27.12
N HIS A 60 -7.61 9.53 -26.49
CA HIS A 60 -8.29 8.25 -26.67
C HIS A 60 -8.62 7.57 -25.33
N SER A 61 -9.53 8.16 -24.54
CA SER A 61 -10.11 7.48 -23.37
C SER A 61 -11.53 7.03 -23.68
N ILE A 62 -11.75 5.72 -23.66
CA ILE A 62 -13.01 5.02 -23.98
C ILE A 62 -14.11 5.25 -22.91
N THR A 63 -13.84 6.02 -21.85
CA THR A 63 -14.81 6.31 -20.79
C THR A 63 -15.05 7.81 -20.62
N HIS A 64 -16.17 8.28 -21.14
CA HIS A 64 -16.67 9.67 -21.16
C HIS A 64 -17.05 10.31 -19.80
N VAL A 65 -16.52 9.87 -18.64
CA VAL A 65 -17.27 10.07 -17.38
C VAL A 65 -16.74 11.16 -16.42
N HIS A 66 -15.56 11.77 -16.60
CA HIS A 66 -15.19 12.92 -15.74
C HIS A 66 -14.67 14.12 -16.51
N ASN A 67 -15.49 15.19 -16.50
CA ASN A 67 -15.14 16.53 -16.99
C ASN A 67 -14.11 17.25 -16.10
N ASN A 68 -13.74 16.66 -14.95
CA ASN A 68 -12.77 17.23 -14.02
C ASN A 68 -11.74 16.17 -13.58
N PRO A 69 -10.47 16.25 -14.04
CA PRO A 69 -9.45 15.24 -13.74
C PRO A 69 -8.93 15.31 -12.29
N ILE A 70 -9.30 16.36 -11.54
CA ILE A 70 -8.94 16.51 -10.12
C ILE A 70 -9.61 15.46 -9.22
N SER A 71 -10.69 14.83 -9.68
CA SER A 71 -11.31 13.72 -8.95
C SER A 71 -10.33 12.58 -8.66
N LEU A 72 -9.22 12.47 -9.41
CA LEU A 72 -8.14 11.50 -9.17
C LEU A 72 -7.60 11.52 -7.73
N PHE A 73 -7.60 12.68 -7.06
CA PHE A 73 -7.08 12.81 -5.70
C PHE A 73 -8.07 12.38 -4.61
N PHE A 74 -9.34 12.17 -4.96
CA PHE A 74 -10.41 11.87 -4.00
C PHE A 74 -11.05 10.52 -4.32
N PHE A 75 -11.03 9.61 -3.35
CA PHE A 75 -11.70 8.32 -3.48
C PHE A 75 -13.19 8.45 -3.11
N GLU A 76 -14.05 8.62 -4.11
CA GLU A 76 -15.51 8.50 -3.91
C GLU A 76 -15.92 7.03 -3.77
N VAL A 77 -15.29 6.15 -4.56
CA VAL A 77 -15.57 4.71 -4.56
C VAL A 77 -14.25 3.94 -4.46
N LEU A 78 -14.19 3.01 -3.51
CA LEU A 78 -13.09 2.06 -3.40
C LEU A 78 -13.47 0.73 -4.07
N PRO A 79 -12.75 0.28 -5.12
CA PRO A 79 -13.06 -0.99 -5.76
C PRO A 79 -12.79 -2.15 -4.80
N GLY A 80 -13.77 -3.05 -4.68
CA GLY A 80 -13.63 -4.25 -3.87
C GLY A 80 -12.70 -5.27 -4.53
N LEU A 81 -11.69 -5.74 -3.81
CA LEU A 81 -10.88 -6.88 -4.24
C LEU A 81 -11.77 -8.14 -4.31
N PRO A 82 -11.60 -9.01 -5.33
CA PRO A 82 -12.27 -10.31 -5.36
C PRO A 82 -12.00 -11.11 -4.09
N SER A 83 -12.93 -12.00 -3.71
CA SER A 83 -12.90 -12.71 -2.42
C SER A 83 -11.58 -13.40 -2.11
N LYS A 84 -10.91 -13.96 -3.12
CA LYS A 84 -9.59 -14.61 -2.99
C LYS A 84 -8.45 -13.68 -2.57
N PHE A 85 -8.61 -12.37 -2.77
CA PHE A 85 -7.58 -11.35 -2.53
C PHE A 85 -7.93 -10.40 -1.38
N ARG A 86 -9.06 -10.63 -0.69
CA ARG A 86 -9.47 -9.79 0.44
C ARG A 86 -8.72 -10.23 1.70
N PRO A 87 -7.95 -9.34 2.36
CA PRO A 87 -7.34 -9.66 3.65
C PRO A 87 -8.41 -9.86 4.73
N SER A 88 -8.07 -10.61 5.78
CA SER A 88 -8.96 -10.91 6.90
C SER A 88 -9.55 -9.64 7.49
N ARG A 89 -10.88 -9.59 7.59
CA ARG A 89 -11.64 -8.39 7.96
C ARG A 89 -11.45 -8.08 9.44
N THR A 90 -10.70 -7.05 9.78
CA THR A 90 -10.78 -6.45 11.12
C THR A 90 -12.16 -5.80 11.24
N SER A 91 -12.98 -6.28 12.16
CA SER A 91 -14.35 -5.79 12.31
C SER A 91 -14.32 -4.30 12.69
N LEU A 92 -14.93 -3.44 11.87
CA LEU A 92 -15.10 -2.01 12.16
C LEU A 92 -16.21 -1.75 13.20
N THR A 93 -16.70 -2.79 13.89
CA THR A 93 -17.72 -2.70 14.93
C THR A 93 -17.12 -2.11 16.19
N ASN A 94 -16.86 -0.80 16.17
CA ASN A 94 -16.68 -0.02 17.39
C ASN A 94 -17.76 1.05 17.40
N THR A 95 -18.58 0.95 18.46
CA THR A 95 -19.52 1.89 19.05
C THR A 95 -19.33 3.33 18.55
N LEU A 96 -20.41 3.93 18.02
CA LEU A 96 -20.47 5.36 17.72
C LEU A 96 -20.24 6.11 19.04
N ARG A 97 -19.01 6.59 19.27
CA ARG A 97 -18.68 7.42 20.43
C ARG A 97 -18.95 8.88 20.07
N GLY A 98 -19.81 9.52 20.83
CA GLY A 98 -20.17 10.93 20.72
C GLY A 98 -21.49 11.20 21.42
N ALA A 99 -21.61 12.35 22.09
CA ALA A 99 -22.82 12.71 22.82
C ALA A 99 -23.89 13.31 21.88
N THR A 100 -23.45 13.97 20.82
CA THR A 100 -24.30 14.59 19.79
C THR A 100 -24.16 13.88 18.44
N ASN A 101 -25.19 14.00 17.58
CA ASN A 101 -25.17 13.39 16.24
C ASN A 101 -24.05 13.96 15.34
N GLU A 102 -23.71 15.24 15.53
CA GLU A 102 -22.67 15.92 14.74
C GLU A 102 -21.27 15.44 15.13
N GLU A 103 -21.00 15.30 16.44
CA GLU A 103 -19.76 14.69 16.93
C GLU A 103 -19.62 13.24 16.46
N GLN A 104 -20.71 12.47 16.50
CA GLN A 104 -20.72 11.09 16.02
C GLN A 104 -20.39 11.01 14.52
N LEU A 105 -20.96 11.92 13.71
CA LEU A 105 -20.69 11.99 12.28
C LEU A 105 -19.22 12.35 12.00
N ASN A 106 -18.69 13.35 12.70
CA ASN A 106 -17.29 13.77 12.56
C ASN A 106 -16.33 12.66 13.00
N ASN A 107 -16.60 11.98 14.11
CA ASN A 107 -15.81 10.85 14.58
C ASN A 107 -15.87 9.66 13.61
N LEU A 108 -17.04 9.40 13.01
CA LEU A 108 -17.19 8.37 12.00
C LEU A 108 -16.37 8.72 10.74
N TRP A 109 -16.42 9.96 10.28
CA TRP A 109 -15.66 10.45 9.14
C TRP A 109 -14.14 10.28 9.36
N LEU A 110 -13.63 10.73 10.50
CA LEU A 110 -12.21 10.58 10.86
C LEU A 110 -11.80 9.11 10.92
N LYS A 111 -12.66 8.26 11.49
CA LYS A 111 -12.42 6.81 11.55
C LYS A 111 -12.38 6.18 10.16
N MET A 112 -13.25 6.59 9.24
CA MET A 112 -13.20 6.13 7.84
C MET A 112 -11.90 6.56 7.17
N GLN A 113 -11.49 7.83 7.31
CA GLN A 113 -10.25 8.32 6.73
C GLN A 113 -9.03 7.54 7.24
N ILE A 114 -8.94 7.29 8.55
CA ILE A 114 -7.86 6.51 9.15
C ILE A 114 -7.89 5.07 8.62
N THR A 115 -9.08 4.48 8.49
CA THR A 115 -9.23 3.12 7.95
C THR A 115 -8.72 3.04 6.50
N VAL A 116 -9.09 4.02 5.66
CA VAL A 116 -8.61 4.10 4.27
C VAL A 116 -7.10 4.29 4.23
N ASN A 117 -6.56 5.21 5.03
CA ASN A 117 -5.11 5.43 5.12
C ASN A 117 -4.39 4.15 5.51
N SER A 118 -4.89 3.41 6.51
CA SER A 118 -4.33 2.15 6.99
C SER A 118 -4.31 1.05 5.92
N ILE A 119 -5.32 0.99 5.04
CA ILE A 119 -5.36 0.05 3.90
C ILE A 119 -4.20 0.31 2.94
N PHE A 120 -3.91 1.57 2.63
CA PHE A 120 -2.83 1.92 1.71
C PHE A 120 -1.46 1.88 2.40
N ASP A 121 -1.34 2.53 3.55
CA ASP A 121 -0.12 2.67 4.32
C ASP A 121 -0.42 2.58 5.83
N SER A 122 -0.04 1.45 6.42
CA SER A 122 -0.23 1.22 7.86
C SER A 122 0.63 2.11 8.76
N SER A 123 1.62 2.85 8.23
CA SER A 123 2.45 3.78 9.02
C SER A 123 1.79 5.15 9.24
N LEU A 124 0.75 5.46 8.47
CA LEU A 124 -0.05 6.67 8.66
C LEU A 124 -1.01 6.54 9.86
N ASP A 125 -1.18 5.33 10.38
CA ASP A 125 -2.00 5.01 11.55
C ASP A 125 -1.13 4.85 12.81
N ASN A 126 -0.45 5.93 13.21
CA ASN A 126 0.41 5.95 14.40
C ASN A 126 -0.37 5.93 15.74
N ARG A 127 -1.70 5.85 15.68
CA ARG A 127 -2.58 6.04 16.86
C ARG A 127 -2.84 4.77 17.65
N SER A 128 -2.51 3.59 17.12
CA SER A 128 -2.68 2.34 17.85
C SER A 128 -1.35 1.62 18.01
N GLY A 129 -0.88 1.47 19.26
CA GLY A 129 0.19 0.52 19.62
C GLY A 129 -0.20 -0.97 19.39
N THR A 130 -1.36 -1.22 18.81
CA THR A 130 -1.81 -2.54 18.35
C THR A 130 -1.26 -2.80 16.95
N ARG A 131 -0.81 -4.03 16.67
CA ARG A 131 -0.32 -4.43 15.33
C ARG A 131 -1.39 -4.17 14.26
N VAL A 132 -1.29 -3.04 13.58
CA VAL A 132 -2.11 -2.69 12.42
C VAL A 132 -1.80 -3.68 11.30
N ALA A 133 -2.84 -4.12 10.58
CA ALA A 133 -2.67 -4.98 9.41
C ALA A 133 -1.75 -4.29 8.39
N LYS A 134 -0.89 -5.05 7.70
CA LYS A 134 0.04 -4.48 6.72
C LYS A 134 -0.77 -3.85 5.57
N GLY A 135 -0.51 -2.58 5.29
CA GLY A 135 -1.08 -1.89 4.13
C GLY A 135 -0.48 -2.38 2.81
N ILE A 136 -1.09 -1.95 1.70
CA ILE A 136 -0.67 -2.29 0.33
C ILE A 136 0.78 -1.87 0.10
N ARG A 137 1.17 -0.66 0.52
CA ARG A 137 2.52 -0.12 0.39
C ARG A 137 3.56 -1.02 1.04
N GLN A 138 3.30 -1.48 2.27
CA GLN A 138 4.18 -2.39 3.00
C GLN A 138 4.32 -3.76 2.29
N GLY A 139 3.28 -4.22 1.60
CA GLY A 139 3.32 -5.44 0.80
C GLY A 139 4.18 -5.32 -0.46
N ILE A 140 4.36 -4.11 -0.98
CA ILE A 140 5.08 -3.85 -2.23
C ILE A 140 6.55 -3.49 -1.99
N GLU A 141 6.82 -2.55 -1.08
CA GLU A 141 8.15 -1.92 -0.94
C GLU A 141 9.17 -2.75 -0.15
N LYS A 142 8.71 -3.62 0.76
CA LYS A 142 9.61 -4.35 1.67
C LYS A 142 10.50 -5.34 0.91
N LYS A 143 11.62 -5.75 1.53
CA LYS A 143 12.51 -6.80 1.02
C LYS A 143 11.75 -8.11 0.78
N GLU A 144 10.85 -8.45 1.69
CA GLU A 144 9.91 -9.59 1.58
C GLU A 144 8.63 -9.24 0.80
N GLY A 145 8.63 -8.12 0.08
CA GLY A 145 7.49 -7.62 -0.68
C GLY A 145 7.28 -8.35 -2.00
N LEU A 146 6.18 -8.01 -2.68
CA LEU A 146 5.72 -8.66 -3.90
C LEU A 146 6.77 -8.65 -5.01
N PHE A 147 7.35 -7.49 -5.32
CA PHE A 147 8.27 -7.37 -6.46
C PHE A 147 9.53 -8.21 -6.28
N ARG A 148 10.16 -8.15 -5.11
CA ARG A 148 11.44 -8.84 -4.89
C ARG A 148 11.26 -10.33 -4.60
N MET A 149 10.32 -10.69 -3.71
CA MET A 149 10.19 -12.05 -3.20
C MET A 149 9.26 -12.95 -4.04
N HIS A 150 8.39 -12.37 -4.88
CA HIS A 150 7.39 -13.15 -5.62
C HIS A 150 7.37 -12.90 -7.14
N MET A 151 7.88 -11.75 -7.61
CA MET A 151 8.01 -11.48 -9.06
C MET A 151 9.44 -11.70 -9.57
N MET A 152 10.45 -11.09 -8.93
CA MET A 152 11.86 -11.22 -9.35
C MET A 152 12.47 -12.57 -8.94
N GLY A 153 12.24 -13.01 -7.70
CA GLY A 153 12.57 -14.34 -7.24
C GLY A 153 11.28 -15.15 -7.04
N LYS A 154 11.21 -16.36 -7.58
CA LYS A 154 10.06 -17.26 -7.36
C LYS A 154 10.55 -18.67 -7.04
N ARG A 155 9.81 -19.38 -6.19
CA ARG A 155 10.02 -20.82 -6.02
C ARG A 155 9.57 -21.55 -7.28
N VAL A 156 10.46 -22.37 -7.82
CA VAL A 156 10.19 -23.19 -9.01
C VAL A 156 9.86 -24.62 -8.60
N ASN A 157 9.02 -25.26 -9.39
CA ASN A 157 8.80 -26.71 -9.28
C ASN A 157 9.99 -27.43 -9.95
N TYR A 158 10.18 -28.72 -9.63
CA TYR A 158 11.19 -29.58 -10.27
C TYR A 158 12.66 -29.23 -10.02
N ALA A 159 12.97 -28.55 -8.92
CA ALA A 159 14.35 -28.32 -8.48
C ALA A 159 14.71 -29.22 -7.29
N GLY A 160 15.99 -29.59 -7.20
CA GLY A 160 16.58 -30.30 -6.06
C GLY A 160 17.81 -29.56 -5.53
N ARG A 161 18.17 -29.81 -4.28
CA ARG A 161 19.41 -29.31 -3.66
C ARG A 161 19.99 -30.44 -2.82
N SER A 162 21.28 -30.73 -3.00
CA SER A 162 22.01 -31.73 -2.23
C SER A 162 23.41 -31.21 -1.88
N VAL A 163 24.05 -31.85 -0.92
CA VAL A 163 25.48 -31.64 -0.65
C VAL A 163 26.27 -32.26 -1.80
N ILE A 164 27.35 -31.60 -2.19
CA ILE A 164 28.24 -32.09 -3.25
C ILE A 164 29.33 -32.95 -2.61
N SER A 165 29.63 -34.09 -3.24
CA SER A 165 30.75 -34.96 -2.87
C SER A 165 31.64 -35.16 -4.10
N PRO A 166 32.98 -35.21 -3.93
CA PRO A 166 33.89 -35.39 -5.05
C PRO A 166 33.77 -36.82 -5.60
N ASP A 167 33.62 -36.95 -6.92
CA ASP A 167 33.59 -38.23 -7.62
C ASP A 167 34.57 -38.19 -8.80
N PRO A 168 35.67 -38.97 -8.79
CA PRO A 168 36.66 -38.99 -9.87
C PRO A 168 36.23 -39.84 -11.08
N PHE A 169 35.12 -40.58 -11.01
CA PHE A 169 34.69 -41.50 -12.06
C PHE A 169 33.65 -40.90 -13.03
N ILE A 170 33.17 -39.68 -12.79
CA ILE A 170 32.24 -38.96 -13.67
C ILE A 170 32.97 -37.98 -14.59
N ALA A 171 32.40 -37.72 -15.77
CA ALA A 171 32.97 -36.72 -16.68
C ALA A 171 32.75 -35.29 -16.16
N ILE A 172 33.56 -34.33 -16.66
CA ILE A 172 33.55 -32.92 -16.21
C ILE A 172 32.18 -32.23 -16.44
N TYR A 173 31.41 -32.69 -17.43
CA TYR A 173 30.10 -32.15 -17.77
C TYR A 173 28.93 -32.96 -17.17
N GLU A 174 29.20 -33.94 -16.31
CA GLU A 174 28.19 -34.82 -15.70
C GLU A 174 27.96 -34.49 -14.23
N VAL A 175 26.80 -34.92 -13.71
CA VAL A 175 26.47 -34.80 -12.28
C VAL A 175 25.82 -36.09 -11.79
N GLY A 176 26.31 -36.62 -10.67
CA GLY A 176 25.72 -37.78 -10.02
C GLY A 176 24.39 -37.42 -9.36
N ILE A 177 23.30 -38.08 -9.78
CA ILE A 177 21.98 -37.90 -9.17
C ILE A 177 21.70 -39.09 -8.23
N PRO A 178 21.40 -38.86 -6.95
CA PRO A 178 21.09 -39.95 -6.02
C PRO A 178 19.77 -40.64 -6.37
N GLY A 179 19.77 -41.97 -6.37
CA GLY A 179 18.60 -42.79 -6.75
C GLY A 179 17.34 -42.52 -5.91
N ASN A 180 17.50 -42.08 -4.66
CA ASN A 180 16.39 -41.82 -3.73
C ASN A 180 15.66 -40.49 -3.97
N VAL A 181 16.19 -39.59 -4.81
CA VAL A 181 15.60 -38.26 -5.07
C VAL A 181 14.60 -38.28 -6.25
N HIS A 182 14.43 -39.43 -6.88
CA HIS A 182 13.71 -39.59 -8.16
C HIS A 182 12.25 -40.11 -8.18
N PRO A 183 11.37 -39.96 -7.15
CA PRO A 183 9.95 -40.33 -7.36
C PRO A 183 9.14 -39.33 -8.20
N GLY A 184 9.67 -38.13 -8.50
CA GLY A 184 8.89 -37.02 -9.06
C GLY A 184 9.48 -36.36 -10.31
N ALA A 185 10.39 -37.00 -11.02
CA ALA A 185 10.91 -36.49 -12.29
C ALA A 185 10.54 -37.42 -13.43
N ASN A 186 9.32 -37.31 -13.97
CA ASN A 186 8.99 -38.03 -15.20
C ASN A 186 9.46 -37.16 -16.36
N PHE A 187 9.69 -37.67 -17.56
CA PHE A 187 10.11 -36.88 -18.71
C PHE A 187 9.18 -37.15 -19.92
N VAL A 188 8.62 -36.11 -20.58
CA VAL A 188 7.93 -36.17 -21.89
C VAL A 188 9.02 -36.06 -22.93
N GLU A 189 9.12 -36.95 -23.90
CA GLU A 189 9.85 -36.64 -25.13
C GLU A 189 8.83 -36.13 -26.16
N LEU A 190 9.14 -35.00 -26.81
CA LEU A 190 8.31 -34.45 -27.89
C LEU A 190 8.81 -34.93 -29.26
N ASP A 191 7.93 -34.93 -30.26
CA ASP A 191 8.22 -35.42 -31.64
C ASP A 191 9.39 -34.69 -32.34
N ASP A 192 9.83 -33.56 -31.79
CA ASP A 192 11.00 -32.78 -32.23
C ASP A 192 12.33 -33.29 -31.64
N GLY A 193 12.32 -34.40 -30.89
CA GLY A 193 13.49 -34.97 -30.22
C GLY A 193 13.86 -34.28 -28.91
N THR A 194 13.00 -33.41 -28.38
CA THR A 194 13.26 -32.67 -27.14
C THR A 194 12.71 -33.42 -25.93
N ILE A 195 13.59 -33.75 -24.98
CA ILE A 195 13.21 -34.32 -23.67
C ILE A 195 12.76 -33.21 -22.71
N ARG A 196 11.48 -33.19 -22.37
CA ARG A 196 10.81 -32.41 -21.30
C ARG A 196 10.56 -33.27 -20.08
N ARG A 197 10.24 -32.70 -18.91
CA ARG A 197 9.88 -33.42 -17.66
C ARG A 197 8.34 -33.64 -17.55
N LEU A 198 7.77 -34.86 -17.63
CA LEU A 198 6.40 -35.24 -17.20
C LEU A 198 6.28 -35.38 -15.66
N LEU A 199 5.06 -35.51 -15.15
CA LEU A 199 4.78 -36.03 -13.80
C LEU A 199 3.79 -37.21 -13.87
N PRO A 200 3.65 -38.06 -12.82
CA PRO A 200 3.07 -39.41 -12.89
C PRO A 200 1.56 -39.50 -13.15
N ASN A 201 0.87 -38.38 -13.43
CA ASN A 201 -0.59 -38.31 -13.47
C ASN A 201 -1.13 -37.80 -14.81
N ASN A 202 -0.65 -38.35 -15.94
CA ASN A 202 -1.45 -38.32 -17.17
C ASN A 202 -2.27 -39.62 -17.26
N LEU A 203 -3.30 -39.66 -16.41
CA LEU A 203 -4.58 -40.33 -16.59
C LEU A 203 -5.62 -39.46 -15.85
#